data_AF-A0A377Z097-F1
#
_entry.id   AF-A0A377Z097-F1
#
_cell.length_a   1.000
_cell.length_b   1.000
_cell.length_c   1.000
_cell.angle_alpha   90.00
_cell.angle_beta   90.00
_cell.angle_gamma   90.00
#
_symmetry.space_group_name_H-M   'P 1'
#
loop_
_entity.id
_entity.type
_entity.pdbx_description
1 polymer ?
#
loop_
_entity_poly.entity_id
_entity_poly.type
_entity_poly.pdbx_seq_one_letter_code
_entity_poly.pdbx_strand_id
1 'polypeptide(L)'
;MQASARQAVIHLVDIAGITSSTPADYATKNLYLWNNETCDALSAPVADWNDVSTTPTGSDKYGPYWVIPLTKESGCINVIVRDGTNKLIDSDLRVSFSDFTDRNGIGHRRQQRGL
;
A
#
# COMPACT_ATOMS: atom_id res chain seq x y z
N MET A 1 2.06 -12.15 -5.13
CA MET A 1 3.29 -12.24 -4.31
C MET A 1 2.90 -12.41 -2.84
N GLN A 2 3.67 -13.14 -2.04
CA GLN A 2 3.43 -13.34 -0.60
C GLN A 2 4.55 -12.70 0.23
N ALA A 3 4.23 -12.25 1.45
CA ALA A 3 5.19 -11.67 2.38
C ALA A 3 6.19 -12.71 2.89
N SER A 4 7.48 -12.39 2.84
CA SER A 4 8.53 -13.20 3.49
C SER A 4 8.74 -12.77 4.95
N ALA A 5 9.72 -13.38 5.63
CA ALA A 5 10.10 -12.96 6.98
C ALA A 5 10.42 -11.45 7.03
N ARG A 6 9.87 -10.75 8.02
CA ARG A 6 9.99 -9.29 8.22
C ARG A 6 9.56 -8.44 7.03
N GLN A 7 8.55 -8.90 6.31
CA GLN A 7 7.92 -8.13 5.24
C GLN A 7 6.41 -8.07 5.43
N ALA A 8 5.81 -7.00 4.92
CA ALA A 8 4.38 -6.93 4.60
C ALA A 8 4.23 -6.73 3.09
N VAL A 9 3.15 -7.27 2.52
CA VAL A 9 2.80 -7.03 1.12
C VAL A 9 1.44 -6.34 1.05
N ILE A 10 1.40 -5.22 0.34
CA ILE A 10 0.16 -4.47 0.10
C ILE A 10 -0.16 -4.54 -1.38
N HIS A 11 -1.37 -5.01 -1.68
CA HIS A 11 -1.91 -5.03 -3.04
C HIS A 11 -2.94 -3.91 -3.19
N LEU A 12 -2.79 -3.10 -4.24
CA LEU A 12 -3.83 -2.17 -4.67
C LEU A 12 -4.61 -2.83 -5.82
N VAL A 13 -5.86 -3.17 -5.57
CA VAL A 13 -6.71 -3.77 -6.61
C VAL A 13 -7.26 -2.67 -7.51
N ASP A 14 -6.77 -2.60 -8.75
CA ASP A 14 -7.25 -1.66 -9.76
C ASP A 14 -8.35 -2.29 -10.63
N ILE A 15 -9.59 -2.20 -10.14
CA ILE A 15 -10.77 -2.70 -10.87
C ILE A 15 -10.90 -2.04 -12.26
N ALA A 16 -10.55 -0.76 -12.38
CA ALA A 16 -10.66 -0.04 -13.65
C ALA A 16 -9.62 -0.57 -14.66
N GLY A 17 -8.37 -0.73 -14.23
CA GLY A 17 -7.30 -1.33 -15.03
C GLY A 17 -7.59 -2.76 -15.45
N ILE A 18 -8.20 -3.58 -14.57
CA ILE A 18 -8.61 -4.97 -14.88
C ILE A 18 -9.64 -5.00 -16.03
N THR A 19 -10.56 -4.04 -16.06
CA THR A 19 -11.61 -3.97 -17.10
C THR A 19 -11.19 -3.21 -18.36
N SER A 20 -10.00 -2.61 -18.36
CA SER A 20 -9.50 -1.81 -19.48
C SER A 20 -8.87 -2.70 -20.57
N SER A 21 -8.98 -2.26 -21.82
CA SER A 21 -8.25 -2.85 -22.96
C SER A 21 -6.82 -2.31 -23.08
N THR A 22 -6.43 -1.33 -22.27
CA THR A 22 -5.09 -0.76 -22.24
C THR A 22 -4.34 -1.22 -20.99
N PRO A 23 -3.03 -1.56 -21.09
CA PRO A 23 -2.21 -1.81 -19.93
C PRO A 23 -2.25 -0.61 -18.98
N ALA A 24 -2.52 -0.86 -17.70
CA ALA A 24 -2.55 0.19 -16.69
C ALA A 24 -1.12 0.67 -16.36
N ASP A 25 -0.96 1.97 -16.15
CA ASP A 25 0.30 2.58 -15.71
C ASP A 25 0.23 2.91 -14.22
N TYR A 26 1.19 2.37 -13.47
CA TYR A 26 1.30 2.53 -12.03
C TYR A 26 2.55 3.30 -11.60
N ALA A 27 3.31 3.91 -12.52
CA ALA A 27 4.56 4.60 -12.23
C ALA A 27 4.39 5.77 -11.24
N THR A 28 3.22 6.41 -11.25
CA THR A 28 2.91 7.52 -10.33
C THR A 28 2.35 7.07 -8.98
N LYS A 29 1.97 5.78 -8.85
CA LYS A 29 1.44 5.23 -7.62
C LYS A 29 2.56 5.11 -6.60
N ASN A 30 2.30 5.49 -5.37
CA ASN A 30 3.29 5.38 -4.31
C ASN A 30 2.62 5.24 -2.94
N LEU A 31 3.41 4.85 -1.95
CA LEU A 31 2.97 4.80 -0.55
C LEU A 31 3.66 5.88 0.26
N TYR A 32 2.88 6.53 1.13
CA TYR A 32 3.43 7.24 2.27
C TYR A 32 3.32 6.33 3.50
N LEU A 33 4.44 6.11 4.17
CA LEU A 33 4.60 5.16 5.27
C LEU A 33 5.20 5.89 6.46
N TRP A 34 4.69 5.66 7.67
CA TRP A 34 5.25 6.27 8.87
C TRP A 34 4.97 5.44 10.11
N ASN A 35 5.87 5.54 11.09
CA ASN A 35 5.67 4.98 12.42
C ASN A 35 5.12 6.07 13.36
N ASN A 36 4.29 5.67 14.31
CA ASN A 36 3.83 6.48 15.43
C ASN A 36 3.71 5.62 16.70
N GLU A 37 3.17 6.17 17.79
CA GLU A 37 3.01 5.44 19.06
C GLU A 37 2.16 4.16 18.96
N THR A 38 1.24 4.09 17.99
CA THR A 38 0.29 2.98 17.86
C THR A 38 0.70 1.91 16.84
N CYS A 39 1.46 2.31 15.81
CA CYS A 39 1.96 1.43 14.75
C CYS A 39 3.41 1.80 14.44
N ASP A 40 4.32 0.87 14.73
CA ASP A 40 5.76 1.10 14.80
C ASP A 40 6.57 -0.05 14.17
N ALA A 41 5.94 -0.86 13.32
CA ALA A 41 6.58 -2.03 12.75
C ALA A 41 7.39 -1.75 11.47
N LEU A 42 7.32 -0.55 10.87
CA LEU A 42 8.06 -0.23 9.63
C LEU A 42 9.57 -0.12 9.89
N SER A 43 10.37 -0.67 8.99
CA SER A 43 11.81 -0.50 8.99
C SER A 43 12.22 0.72 8.18
N ALA A 44 12.69 1.77 8.85
CA ALA A 44 13.20 3.01 8.24
C ALA A 44 12.28 3.61 7.16
N PRO A 45 11.02 3.97 7.49
CA PRO A 45 10.12 4.59 6.51
C PRO A 45 10.64 5.96 6.08
N VAL A 46 10.35 6.32 4.82
CA VAL A 46 10.63 7.66 4.29
C VAL A 46 9.69 8.67 4.98
N ALA A 47 10.27 9.61 5.74
CA ALA A 47 9.50 10.53 6.58
C ALA A 47 8.91 11.72 5.80
N ASP A 48 9.48 12.09 4.65
CA ASP A 48 9.03 13.24 3.87
C ASP A 48 7.75 12.91 3.08
N TRP A 49 6.71 13.73 3.29
CA TRP A 49 5.46 13.65 2.54
C TRP A 49 5.68 13.89 1.04
N ASN A 50 6.59 14.79 0.65
CA ASN A 50 6.77 15.12 -0.77
C ASN A 50 7.55 14.05 -1.53
N ASP A 51 8.16 13.10 -0.82
CA ASP A 51 8.84 11.99 -1.45
C ASP A 51 7.81 11.01 -2.03
N VAL A 52 7.89 10.78 -3.34
CA VAL A 52 7.03 9.86 -4.11
C VAL A 52 7.78 8.64 -4.62
N SER A 53 9.01 8.41 -4.14
CA SER A 53 9.92 7.35 -4.60
C SER A 53 9.54 5.95 -4.10
N THR A 54 8.62 5.83 -3.14
CA THR A 54 8.08 4.54 -2.68
C THR A 54 7.06 3.98 -3.69
N THR A 55 7.50 3.78 -4.92
CA THR A 55 6.74 3.23 -6.05
C THR A 55 6.53 1.72 -5.91
N PRO A 56 5.63 1.08 -6.69
CA PRO A 56 5.37 -0.34 -6.58
C PRO A 56 6.63 -1.17 -6.77
N THR A 57 6.76 -2.24 -6.00
CA THR A 57 7.81 -3.25 -6.21
C THR A 57 7.57 -4.01 -7.52
N GLY A 58 6.31 -4.15 -7.90
CA GLY A 58 5.89 -4.67 -9.19
C GLY A 58 4.39 -4.54 -9.38
N SER A 59 3.88 -5.16 -10.44
CA SER A 59 2.44 -5.25 -10.71
C SER A 59 2.10 -6.62 -11.28
N ASP A 60 0.88 -7.06 -11.04
CA ASP A 60 0.30 -8.22 -11.68
C ASP A 60 -1.05 -7.87 -12.34
N LYS A 61 -1.78 -8.88 -12.80
CA LYS A 61 -3.07 -8.69 -13.49
C LYS A 61 -4.14 -8.00 -12.65
N TYR A 62 -3.97 -7.88 -11.34
CA TYR A 62 -4.91 -7.23 -10.44
C TYR A 62 -4.52 -5.79 -10.07
N GLY A 63 -3.26 -5.40 -10.28
CA GLY A 63 -2.76 -4.07 -9.94
C GLY A 63 -1.31 -4.07 -9.43
N PRO A 64 -0.83 -2.92 -8.93
CA PRO A 64 0.49 -2.80 -8.34
C PRO A 64 0.53 -3.38 -6.92
N TYR A 65 1.71 -3.83 -6.51
CA TYR A 65 1.99 -4.29 -5.16
C TYR A 65 3.29 -3.72 -4.62
N TRP A 66 3.36 -3.59 -3.30
CA TRP A 66 4.54 -3.14 -2.56
C TRP A 66 5.00 -4.20 -1.58
N VAL A 67 6.32 -4.41 -1.53
CA VAL A 67 6.98 -5.20 -0.49
C VAL A 67 7.60 -4.23 0.51
N ILE A 68 7.11 -4.24 1.74
CA ILE A 68 7.46 -3.26 2.78
C ILE A 68 8.32 -3.95 3.83
N PRO A 69 9.55 -3.47 4.08
CA PRO A 69 10.41 -4.03 5.12
C PRO A 69 9.93 -3.65 6.52
N LEU A 70 9.97 -4.61 7.45
CA LEU A 70 9.51 -4.47 8.82
C LEU A 70 10.63 -4.74 9.83
N THR A 71 10.55 -4.13 11.01
CA THR A 71 11.42 -4.44 12.16
C THR A 71 10.92 -5.65 12.95
N LYS A 72 9.59 -5.86 12.94
CA LYS A 72 8.87 -6.92 13.66
C LYS A 72 7.62 -7.36 12.88
N GLU A 73 7.15 -8.57 13.16
CA GLU A 73 5.99 -9.16 12.47
C GLU A 73 4.68 -9.04 13.28
N SER A 74 4.74 -8.41 14.45
CA SER A 74 3.58 -8.11 15.30
C SER A 74 3.23 -6.63 15.28
N GLY A 75 2.01 -6.30 15.67
CA GLY A 75 1.51 -4.92 15.67
C GLY A 75 0.91 -4.51 14.33
N CYS A 76 1.25 -3.32 13.85
CA CYS A 76 0.65 -2.73 12.66
C CYS A 76 1.58 -1.72 11.98
N ILE A 77 1.19 -1.30 10.78
CA ILE A 77 1.82 -0.22 10.02
C ILE A 77 0.79 0.81 9.57
N ASN A 78 1.21 2.07 9.45
CA ASN A 78 0.41 3.14 8.86
C ASN A 78 0.75 3.30 7.39
N VAL A 79 -0.29 3.49 6.57
CA VAL A 79 -0.17 3.53 5.11
C VAL A 79 -1.14 4.56 4.55
N ILE A 80 -0.67 5.40 3.65
CA ILE A 80 -1.51 6.18 2.75
C ILE A 80 -1.14 5.79 1.32
N VAL A 81 -2.14 5.33 0.57
CA VAL A 81 -1.99 5.00 -0.86
C VAL A 81 -2.18 6.27 -1.69
N ARG A 82 -1.24 6.57 -2.58
CA ARG A 82 -1.20 7.83 -3.33
C ARG A 82 -0.98 7.66 -4.83
N ASP A 83 -1.31 8.74 -5.54
CA ASP A 83 -0.91 9.01 -6.92
C ASP A 83 -0.23 10.39 -6.96
N GLY A 84 1.10 10.40 -7.11
CA GLY A 84 1.91 11.55 -6.72
C GLY A 84 1.73 11.89 -5.24
N THR A 85 1.32 13.11 -4.92
CA THR A 85 1.01 13.55 -3.55
C THR A 85 -0.48 13.50 -3.20
N ASN A 86 -1.33 13.04 -4.13
CA ASN A 86 -2.77 12.94 -3.92
C ASN A 86 -3.13 11.61 -3.27
N LYS A 87 -3.97 11.63 -2.23
CA LYS A 87 -4.49 10.41 -1.59
C LYS A 87 -5.49 9.73 -2.53
N LEU A 88 -5.32 8.42 -2.76
CA LEU A 88 -6.30 7.60 -3.50
C LEU A 88 -7.40 7.04 -2.61
N ILE A 89 -7.11 6.95 -1.31
CA ILE A 89 -8.03 6.55 -0.26
C ILE A 89 -7.97 7.66 0.78
N ASP A 90 -9.12 8.29 1.06
CA ASP A 90 -9.17 9.45 1.95
C ASP A 90 -8.75 9.11 3.39
N SER A 91 -9.04 7.87 3.82
CA SER A 91 -8.65 7.35 5.13
C SER A 91 -7.16 7.05 5.20
N ASP A 92 -6.56 7.37 6.34
CA ASP A 92 -5.27 6.82 6.74
C ASP A 92 -5.49 5.35 7.08
N LEU A 93 -4.78 4.46 6.40
CA LEU A 93 -4.95 3.03 6.57
C LEU A 93 -4.02 2.51 7.65
N ARG A 94 -4.58 1.66 8.51
CA ARG A 94 -3.84 0.86 9.47
C ARG A 94 -3.92 -0.59 9.06
N VAL A 95 -2.77 -1.19 8.73
CA VAL A 95 -2.70 -2.63 8.43
C VAL A 95 -2.27 -3.35 9.70
N SER A 96 -3.20 -4.05 10.34
CA SER A 96 -2.92 -4.83 11.56
C SER A 96 -2.49 -6.25 11.22
N PHE A 97 -1.32 -6.66 11.71
CA PHE A 97 -0.80 -8.02 11.50
C PHE A 97 -1.48 -9.07 12.37
N SER A 98 -2.27 -8.65 13.37
CA SER A 98 -3.17 -9.56 14.11
C SER A 98 -4.36 -10.01 13.25
N ASP A 99 -4.84 -9.12 12.38
CA ASP A 99 -6.07 -9.33 11.62
C ASP A 99 -5.75 -10.03 10.29
N PHE A 100 -4.55 -9.79 9.77
CA PHE A 100 -3.97 -10.45 8.60
C PHE A 100 -2.73 -11.23 9.05
N THR A 101 -2.93 -12.44 9.56
CA THR A 101 -1.85 -13.30 10.08
C THR A 101 -0.86 -13.72 8.99
N ASP A 102 -1.26 -13.68 7.71
CA ASP A 102 -0.41 -13.86 6.55
C ASP A 102 0.28 -12.56 6.07
N ARG A 103 0.00 -11.44 6.74
CA ARG A 103 0.54 -10.09 6.48
C ARG A 103 0.30 -9.58 5.05
N ASN A 104 -0.76 -10.07 4.40
CA ASN A 104 -1.22 -9.57 3.12
C ASN A 104 -2.39 -8.59 3.32
N GLY A 105 -2.16 -7.31 3.07
CA GLY A 105 -3.19 -6.28 3.13
C GLY A 105 -3.78 -5.99 1.74
N ILE A 106 -5.11 -5.91 1.63
CA ILE A 106 -5.80 -5.54 0.39
C ILE A 106 -6.37 -4.12 0.52
N GLY A 107 -5.91 -3.20 -0.33
CA GLY A 107 -6.48 -1.86 -0.46
C GLY A 107 -7.54 -1.84 -1.57
N HIS A 108 -8.81 -1.64 -1.22
CA HIS A 108 -9.89 -1.43 -2.19
C HIS A 108 -10.15 0.08 -2.39
N ARG A 109 -10.02 0.58 -3.62
CA ARG A 109 -10.53 1.90 -4.00
C ARG A 109 -12.06 1.84 -3.99
N ARG A 110 -12.71 2.44 -2.99
CA ARG A 110 -14.17 2.64 -3.06
C ARG A 110 -14.45 3.65 -4.18
N GLN A 111 -15.04 3.17 -5.26
CA GLN A 111 -15.55 4.01 -6.33
C GLN A 111 -16.72 4.81 -5.76
N GLN A 112 -16.53 6.11 -5.46
CA GLN A 112 -17.65 7.02 -5.26
C GLN A 112 -18.39 7.10 -6.60
N ARG A 113 -19.54 6.44 -6.69
CA ARG A 113 -20.53 6.72 -7.73
C ARG A 113 -21.12 8.10 -7.45
N GLY A 114 -20.58 9.12 -8.11
CA GLY A 114 -21.25 10.40 -8.30
C GLY A 114 -22.28 10.28 -9.42
N LEU A 115 -23.46 10.83 -9.15
CA LEU A 115 -24.65 10.92 -10.02
C LEU A 115 -24.36 11.54 -11.39
#